data_AF-A0A838JKL3-F1
#
_entry.id   AF-A0A838JKL3-F1
#
_cell.length_a   1.000
_cell.length_b   1.000
_cell.length_c   1.000
_cell.angle_alpha   90.00
_cell.angle_beta   90.00
_cell.angle_gamma   90.00
#
_symmetry.space_group_name_H-M   'P 1'
#
loop_
_entity.id
_entity.type
_entity.pdbx_description
1 polymer ?
#
loop_
_entity_poly.entity_id
_entity_poly.type
_entity_poly.pdbx_seq_one_letter_code
_entity_poly.pdbx_strand_id
1 'polypeptide(L)'
;MLAENFLDMIVDNPQDGTFAVSRRLFTDPQLFELELKNIFEGHWLYLAHASQLPRPGDYFTTMMGRRSVLLTRDKGGKIHGFLNACAHRGTALCQSERGNKKHFVCPYHGWVYDAAGRNLDVKDRAAGGYPVQFLQRSQDLTPIARLAEYRGFIFGSLNADVPSLEEHLGAAAGFIDLLVDQSPHGLEVLKGSATYRYHGNWKLQAENGIDAYHFTTVHQNYVKVLQQRGERADAQGKL
;
A
#
# COMPACT_ATOMS: atom_id res chain seq x y z
N MET A 1 -28.94 12.63 0.42
CA MET A 1 -28.63 14.07 0.47
C MET A 1 -27.29 14.22 1.18
N LEU A 2 -26.21 14.36 0.42
CA LEU A 2 -24.97 15.00 0.85
C LEU A 2 -24.62 15.96 -0.27
N ALA A 3 -25.37 17.05 -0.31
CA ALA A 3 -24.94 18.27 -0.95
C ALA A 3 -24.44 19.21 0.16
N GLU A 4 -23.65 18.68 1.11
CA GLU A 4 -22.86 19.53 1.97
C GLU A 4 -21.67 20.00 1.13
N ASN A 5 -21.49 21.31 1.07
CA ASN A 5 -20.36 21.90 0.38
C ASN A 5 -19.11 21.58 1.20
N PHE A 6 -18.17 20.80 0.67
CA PHE A 6 -16.89 20.52 1.34
C PHE A 6 -16.16 21.81 1.72
N LEU A 7 -16.42 22.90 1.00
CA LEU A 7 -15.89 24.23 1.30
C LEU A 7 -16.29 24.73 2.69
N ASP A 8 -17.43 24.32 3.23
CA ASP A 8 -17.86 24.72 4.57
C ASP A 8 -17.08 23.99 5.69
N MET A 9 -16.28 22.97 5.34
CA MET A 9 -15.44 22.23 6.28
C MET A 9 -14.03 22.81 6.40
N ILE A 10 -13.67 23.80 5.59
CA ILE A 10 -12.33 24.38 5.52
C ILE A 10 -12.46 25.91 5.69
N VAL A 11 -11.74 26.46 6.65
CA VAL A 11 -11.49 27.90 6.73
C VAL A 11 -10.06 28.12 6.26
N ASP A 12 -9.90 28.84 5.16
CA ASP A 12 -8.62 29.26 4.59
C ASP A 12 -8.72 30.78 4.36
N ASN A 13 -8.33 31.56 5.37
CA ASN A 13 -8.41 33.01 5.36
C ASN A 13 -7.01 33.63 5.56
N PRO A 14 -6.25 33.86 4.48
CA PRO A 14 -4.93 34.48 4.57
C PRO A 14 -4.95 35.94 5.05
N GLN A 15 -6.09 36.64 4.95
CA GLN A 15 -6.19 38.05 5.32
C GLN A 15 -6.14 38.26 6.84
N ASP A 16 -6.72 37.34 7.63
CA ASP A 16 -6.66 37.38 9.08
C ASP A 16 -5.83 36.23 9.70
N GLY A 17 -5.32 35.32 8.88
CA GLY A 17 -4.49 34.20 9.31
C GLY A 17 -5.27 33.03 9.90
N THR A 18 -6.59 32.98 9.72
CA THR A 18 -7.41 31.87 10.22
C THR A 18 -7.36 30.69 9.25
N PHE A 19 -6.76 29.59 9.71
CA PHE A 19 -6.76 28.30 9.00
C PHE A 19 -7.33 27.22 9.92
N ALA A 20 -8.43 26.60 9.51
CA ALA A 20 -9.10 25.57 10.32
C ALA A 20 -9.78 24.52 9.45
N VAL A 21 -9.89 23.32 9.99
CA VAL A 21 -10.63 22.22 9.37
C VAL A 21 -11.66 21.65 10.35
N SER A 22 -12.80 21.22 9.82
CA SER A 22 -13.85 20.61 10.63
C SER A 22 -13.40 19.29 11.27
N ARG A 23 -13.67 19.12 12.57
CA ARG A 23 -13.37 17.87 13.28
C ARG A 23 -14.12 16.66 12.71
N ARG A 24 -15.21 16.87 11.95
CA ARG A 24 -15.96 15.81 11.27
C ARG A 24 -15.07 14.98 10.34
N LEU A 25 -14.01 15.57 9.76
CA LEU A 25 -13.03 14.85 8.94
C LEU A 25 -12.46 13.62 9.66
N PHE A 26 -12.39 13.62 10.99
CA PHE A 26 -11.80 12.53 11.76
C PHE A 26 -12.81 11.48 12.25
N THR A 27 -14.10 11.80 12.27
CA THR A 27 -15.11 10.99 12.97
C THR A 27 -16.35 10.65 12.15
N ASP A 28 -16.61 11.34 11.03
CA ASP A 28 -17.81 11.17 10.21
C ASP A 28 -17.72 9.91 9.31
N PRO A 29 -18.61 8.91 9.48
CA PRO A 29 -18.59 7.69 8.68
C PRO A 29 -18.87 7.92 7.20
N GLN A 30 -19.67 8.93 6.84
CA GLN A 30 -20.00 9.22 5.45
C GLN A 30 -18.79 9.80 4.70
N LEU A 31 -18.02 10.66 5.38
CA LEU A 31 -16.74 11.14 4.86
C LEU A 31 -15.75 10.00 4.68
N PHE A 32 -15.67 9.07 5.64
CA PHE A 32 -14.80 7.90 5.52
C PHE A 32 -15.13 7.03 4.29
N GLU A 33 -16.40 6.81 3.98
CA GLU A 33 -16.80 6.09 2.76
C GLU A 33 -16.37 6.81 1.47
N LEU A 34 -16.43 8.15 1.48
CA LEU A 34 -15.94 8.97 0.37
C LEU A 34 -14.42 8.95 0.26
N GLU A 35 -13.69 8.94 1.38
CA GLU A 35 -12.23 8.78 1.41
C GLU A 35 -11.82 7.41 0.86
N LEU A 36 -12.49 6.33 1.28
CA LEU A 36 -12.24 5.00 0.73
C LEU A 36 -12.39 4.97 -0.78
N LYS A 37 -13.47 5.55 -1.31
CA LYS A 37 -13.74 5.58 -2.74
C LYS A 37 -12.77 6.46 -3.52
N ASN A 38 -12.56 7.69 -3.07
CA ASN A 38 -11.88 8.71 -3.87
C ASN A 38 -10.38 8.82 -3.55
N ILE A 39 -9.93 8.41 -2.36
CA ILE A 39 -8.51 8.42 -1.99
C ILE A 39 -7.92 7.02 -2.17
N PHE A 40 -8.36 6.05 -1.36
CA PHE A 40 -7.71 4.74 -1.30
C PHE A 40 -8.02 3.85 -2.52
N GLU A 41 -9.20 3.97 -3.10
CA GLU A 41 -9.61 3.21 -4.29
C GLU A 41 -9.48 4.05 -5.58
N GLY A 42 -9.19 5.36 -5.46
CA GLY A 42 -9.18 6.31 -6.58
C GLY A 42 -7.79 6.79 -7.03
N HIS A 43 -6.76 6.68 -6.19
CA HIS A 43 -5.42 7.20 -6.47
C HIS A 43 -4.32 6.12 -6.37
N TRP A 44 -3.06 6.54 -6.47
CA TRP A 44 -1.90 5.69 -6.23
C TRP A 44 -1.73 5.41 -4.73
N LEU A 45 -1.46 4.16 -4.39
CA LEU A 45 -1.10 3.72 -3.04
C LEU A 45 0.23 2.99 -3.07
N TYR A 46 1.09 3.24 -2.07
CA TYR A 46 2.26 2.42 -1.82
C TYR A 46 1.83 1.00 -1.40
N LEU A 47 2.42 -0.02 -2.02
CA LEU A 47 2.04 -1.42 -1.79
C LEU A 47 3.15 -2.23 -1.12
N ALA A 48 4.39 -2.09 -1.59
CA ALA A 48 5.55 -2.83 -1.11
C ALA A 48 6.84 -2.20 -1.65
N HIS A 49 7.98 -2.65 -1.13
CA HIS A 49 9.28 -2.44 -1.75
C HIS A 49 9.70 -3.69 -2.54
N ALA A 50 10.40 -3.53 -3.66
CA ALA A 50 10.84 -4.60 -4.55
C ALA A 50 11.73 -5.64 -3.84
N SER A 51 12.49 -5.22 -2.81
CA SER A 51 13.29 -6.12 -1.97
C SER A 51 12.44 -7.08 -1.12
N GLN A 52 11.13 -6.85 -0.99
CA GLN A 52 10.20 -7.78 -0.33
C GLN A 52 9.77 -8.94 -1.24
N LEU A 53 10.03 -8.82 -2.54
CA LEU A 53 9.83 -9.89 -3.52
C LEU A 53 11.14 -10.14 -4.29
N PRO A 54 12.24 -10.59 -3.67
CA PRO A 54 13.55 -10.63 -4.33
C PRO A 54 13.67 -11.73 -5.40
N ARG A 55 12.86 -12.80 -5.32
CA ARG A 55 13.02 -13.99 -6.17
C ARG A 55 11.74 -14.31 -6.97
N PRO A 56 11.87 -14.96 -8.14
CA PRO A 56 10.72 -15.52 -8.84
C PRO A 56 9.83 -16.39 -7.95
N GLY A 57 8.53 -16.21 -8.08
CA GLY A 57 7.51 -16.88 -7.27
C GLY A 57 7.28 -16.23 -5.89
N ASP A 58 8.10 -15.27 -5.47
CA ASP A 58 7.80 -14.50 -4.27
C ASP A 58 6.50 -13.71 -4.50
N TYR A 59 5.70 -13.63 -3.45
CA TYR A 59 4.46 -12.87 -3.45
C TYR A 59 4.31 -12.06 -2.17
N PHE A 60 3.55 -10.98 -2.27
CA PHE A 60 3.18 -10.11 -1.16
C PHE A 60 1.70 -9.74 -1.28
N THR A 61 0.95 -9.80 -0.19
CA THR A 61 -0.48 -9.42 -0.15
C THR A 61 -0.66 -8.22 0.76
N THR A 62 -1.45 -7.25 0.30
CA THR A 62 -1.80 -6.05 1.08
C THR A 62 -3.23 -5.61 0.75
N MET A 63 -3.65 -4.44 1.25
CA MET A 63 -4.95 -3.85 1.03
C MET A 63 -4.83 -2.53 0.26
N MET A 64 -5.73 -2.32 -0.71
CA MET A 64 -5.97 -1.04 -1.37
C MET A 64 -7.40 -0.62 -1.07
N GLY A 65 -7.56 0.30 -0.11
CA GLY A 65 -8.87 0.58 0.49
C GLY A 65 -9.48 -0.71 1.03
N ARG A 66 -10.62 -1.14 0.47
CA ARG A 66 -11.31 -2.38 0.87
C ARG A 66 -10.92 -3.59 0.04
N ARG A 67 -10.01 -3.47 -0.93
CA ARG A 67 -9.65 -4.56 -1.84
C ARG A 67 -8.36 -5.23 -1.39
N SER A 68 -8.40 -6.55 -1.20
CA SER A 68 -7.18 -7.34 -1.02
C SER A 68 -6.47 -7.47 -2.37
N VAL A 69 -5.17 -7.18 -2.38
CA VAL A 69 -4.33 -7.25 -3.57
C VAL A 69 -3.16 -8.20 -3.36
N LEU A 70 -2.70 -8.78 -4.46
CA LEU A 70 -1.63 -9.75 -4.54
C LEU A 70 -0.59 -9.23 -5.53
N LEU A 71 0.63 -9.01 -5.04
CA LEU A 71 1.81 -8.77 -5.83
C LEU A 71 2.58 -10.08 -6.03
N THR A 72 3.07 -10.33 -7.22
CA THR A 72 3.84 -11.55 -7.57
C THR A 72 5.05 -11.20 -8.43
N ARG A 73 6.18 -11.88 -8.24
CA ARG A 73 7.30 -11.82 -9.19
C ARG A 73 7.30 -13.05 -10.10
N ASP A 74 7.28 -12.84 -11.41
CA ASP A 74 7.34 -13.92 -12.38
C ASP A 74 8.77 -14.46 -12.60
N LYS A 75 8.91 -15.48 -13.45
CA LYS A 75 10.22 -16.08 -13.80
C LYS A 75 11.13 -15.16 -14.60
N GLY A 76 10.57 -14.19 -15.32
CA GLY A 76 11.31 -13.15 -16.03
C GLY A 76 11.76 -12.02 -15.10
N GLY A 77 11.37 -12.05 -13.82
CA GLY A 77 11.70 -11.03 -12.83
C GLY A 77 10.73 -9.86 -12.81
N LYS A 78 9.67 -9.84 -13.63
CA LYS A 78 8.68 -8.78 -13.63
C LYS A 78 7.72 -8.94 -12.44
N ILE A 79 7.41 -7.82 -11.78
CA ILE A 79 6.36 -7.77 -10.74
C ILE A 79 5.01 -7.50 -11.40
N HIS A 80 4.00 -8.25 -10.97
CA HIS A 80 2.61 -8.10 -11.37
C HIS A 80 1.73 -7.81 -10.15
N GLY A 81 0.56 -7.23 -10.37
CA GLY A 81 -0.39 -6.87 -9.33
C GLY A 81 -1.82 -7.25 -9.71
N PHE A 82 -2.49 -7.98 -8.83
CA PHE A 82 -3.84 -8.50 -9.04
C PHE A 82 -4.73 -8.24 -7.83
N LEU A 83 -6.04 -8.29 -8.02
CA LEU A 83 -6.93 -8.56 -6.89
C LEU A 83 -6.61 -9.96 -6.34
N ASN A 84 -6.48 -10.10 -5.03
CA ASN A 84 -6.29 -11.39 -4.36
C ASN A 84 -7.63 -12.13 -4.28
N ALA A 85 -8.19 -12.46 -5.44
CA ALA A 85 -9.52 -13.04 -5.59
C ALA A 85 -9.51 -13.98 -6.79
N CYS A 86 -9.77 -15.26 -6.55
CA CYS A 86 -9.91 -16.27 -7.61
C CYS A 86 -11.05 -15.89 -8.56
N ALA A 87 -10.81 -15.98 -9.88
CA ALA A 87 -11.80 -15.65 -10.91
C ALA A 87 -13.07 -16.52 -10.87
N HIS A 88 -13.04 -17.65 -10.15
CA HIS A 88 -14.21 -18.52 -9.98
C HIS A 88 -15.26 -17.95 -9.01
N ARG A 89 -14.91 -17.82 -7.72
CA ARG A 89 -15.84 -17.38 -6.65
C ARG A 89 -15.23 -16.35 -5.69
N GLY A 90 -14.16 -15.67 -6.10
CA GLY A 90 -13.55 -14.58 -5.34
C GLY A 90 -12.77 -15.00 -4.09
N THR A 91 -12.57 -16.30 -3.83
CA THR A 91 -11.75 -16.76 -2.70
C THR A 91 -10.33 -16.23 -2.82
N ALA A 92 -9.78 -15.72 -1.71
CA ALA A 92 -8.38 -15.30 -1.64
C ALA A 92 -7.44 -16.46 -2.01
N LEU A 93 -6.49 -16.18 -2.89
CA LEU A 93 -5.49 -17.16 -3.34
C LEU A 93 -4.39 -17.34 -2.30
N CYS A 94 -3.97 -16.23 -1.69
CA CYS A 94 -2.96 -16.21 -0.66
C CYS A 94 -3.54 -15.61 0.63
N GLN A 95 -3.46 -16.35 1.72
CA GLN A 95 -3.94 -15.91 3.04
C GLN A 95 -2.83 -15.35 3.92
N SER A 96 -1.58 -15.78 3.69
CA SER A 96 -0.41 -15.22 4.37
C SER A 96 0.06 -13.96 3.66
N GLU A 97 0.58 -12.99 4.42
CA GLU A 97 1.08 -11.72 3.89
C GLU A 97 2.14 -11.90 2.79
N ARG A 98 3.02 -12.89 2.97
CA ARG A 98 4.13 -13.12 2.05
C ARG A 98 4.45 -14.60 1.94
N GLY A 99 5.13 -14.98 0.86
CA GLY A 99 5.63 -16.32 0.67
C GLY A 99 6.26 -16.49 -0.70
N ASN A 100 6.58 -17.75 -1.06
CA ASN A 100 7.07 -18.12 -2.38
C ASN A 100 6.26 -19.32 -2.91
N LYS A 101 5.75 -19.22 -4.14
CA LYS A 101 4.97 -20.28 -4.78
C LYS A 101 5.30 -20.38 -6.27
N LYS A 102 5.43 -21.61 -6.77
CA LYS A 102 5.56 -21.87 -8.21
C LYS A 102 4.24 -21.62 -8.95
N HIS A 103 3.12 -21.98 -8.32
CA HIS A 103 1.77 -21.76 -8.81
C HIS A 103 0.87 -21.34 -7.66
N PHE A 104 -0.15 -20.55 -7.97
CA PHE A 104 -1.15 -20.09 -7.02
C PHE A 104 -2.40 -20.95 -7.19
N VAL A 105 -2.60 -21.88 -6.25
CA VAL A 105 -3.75 -22.80 -6.28
C VAL A 105 -4.84 -22.24 -5.37
N CYS A 106 -6.03 -22.02 -5.93
CA CYS A 106 -7.18 -21.57 -5.16
C CYS A 106 -7.59 -22.64 -4.14
N PRO A 107 -7.63 -22.32 -2.83
CA PRO A 107 -7.93 -23.31 -1.79
C PRO A 107 -9.38 -23.82 -1.83
N TYR A 108 -10.26 -23.19 -2.61
CA TYR A 108 -11.66 -23.61 -2.68
C TYR A 108 -11.86 -24.77 -3.66
N HIS A 109 -11.54 -24.57 -4.94
CA HIS A 109 -11.83 -25.54 -6.00
C HIS A 109 -10.60 -25.94 -6.83
N GLY A 110 -9.40 -25.54 -6.43
CA GLY A 110 -8.17 -25.97 -7.07
C GLY A 110 -7.84 -25.32 -8.42
N TRP A 111 -8.48 -24.21 -8.78
CA TRP A 111 -8.07 -23.44 -9.97
C TRP A 111 -6.63 -22.96 -9.80
N VAL A 112 -5.81 -23.12 -10.84
CA VAL A 112 -4.37 -22.90 -10.78
C VAL A 112 -3.99 -21.69 -11.62
N TYR A 113 -3.16 -20.81 -11.07
CA TYR A 113 -2.65 -19.62 -11.76
C TYR A 113 -1.13 -19.58 -11.73
N ASP A 114 -0.52 -18.99 -12.76
CA ASP A 114 0.89 -18.63 -12.74
C ASP A 114 1.13 -17.27 -12.07
N ALA A 115 2.41 -16.90 -11.90
CA ALA A 115 2.81 -15.63 -11.29
C ALA A 115 2.52 -14.39 -12.17
N ALA A 116 2.14 -14.57 -13.43
CA ALA A 116 1.66 -13.51 -14.31
C ALA A 116 0.11 -13.45 -14.33
N GLY A 117 -0.56 -14.16 -13.41
CA GLY A 117 -2.00 -14.16 -13.23
C GLY A 117 -2.77 -15.01 -14.23
N ARG A 118 -2.08 -15.70 -15.15
CA ARG A 118 -2.76 -16.53 -16.15
C ARG A 118 -3.32 -17.79 -15.51
N ASN A 119 -4.55 -18.14 -15.84
CA ASN A 119 -5.14 -19.41 -15.42
C ASN A 119 -4.49 -20.55 -16.21
N LEU A 120 -3.83 -21.46 -15.49
CA LEU A 120 -3.18 -22.65 -16.06
C LEU A 120 -4.12 -23.85 -16.08
N ASP A 121 -5.01 -23.94 -15.10
CA ASP A 121 -5.93 -25.06 -14.98
C ASP A 121 -7.25 -24.67 -14.30
N VAL A 122 -8.32 -25.26 -14.82
CA VAL A 122 -9.69 -25.19 -14.30
C VAL A 122 -10.09 -26.61 -13.93
N LYS A 123 -10.58 -26.79 -12.70
CA LYS A 123 -11.01 -28.11 -12.23
C LYS A 123 -11.98 -28.78 -13.20
N ASP A 124 -11.70 -30.04 -13.52
CA ASP A 124 -12.49 -30.89 -14.41
C ASP A 124 -12.71 -30.27 -15.80
N ARG A 125 -11.77 -29.49 -16.35
CA ARG A 125 -11.93 -28.75 -17.61
C ARG A 125 -12.52 -29.57 -18.77
N ALA A 126 -12.08 -30.83 -18.91
CA ALA A 126 -12.55 -31.72 -19.98
C ALA A 126 -13.84 -32.48 -19.62
N ALA A 127 -14.03 -32.87 -18.36
CA ALA A 127 -15.13 -33.74 -17.92
C ALA A 127 -16.30 -32.99 -17.24
N GLY A 128 -16.12 -31.72 -16.91
CA GLY A 128 -17.03 -30.90 -16.11
C GLY A 128 -18.19 -30.28 -16.89
N GLY A 129 -18.33 -30.58 -18.18
CA GLY A 129 -19.45 -30.11 -19.00
C GLY A 129 -19.48 -28.60 -19.23
N TYR A 130 -18.32 -27.93 -19.20
CA TYR A 130 -18.26 -26.48 -19.41
C TYR A 130 -18.65 -26.10 -20.85
N PRO A 131 -19.52 -25.10 -21.05
CA PRO A 131 -19.91 -24.65 -22.39
C PRO A 131 -18.73 -24.01 -23.12
N VAL A 132 -18.71 -24.07 -24.46
CA VAL A 132 -17.59 -23.55 -25.27
C VAL A 132 -17.33 -22.05 -25.02
N GLN A 133 -18.39 -21.27 -24.77
CA GLN A 133 -18.29 -19.84 -24.44
C GLN A 133 -17.55 -19.62 -23.11
N PHE A 134 -17.73 -20.52 -22.14
CA PHE A 134 -16.97 -20.49 -20.89
C PHE A 134 -15.51 -20.83 -21.12
N LEU A 135 -15.18 -21.74 -22.06
CA LEU A 135 -13.80 -22.11 -22.33
C LEU A 135 -13.04 -21.05 -23.15
N GLN A 136 -13.76 -20.19 -23.87
CA GLN A 136 -13.23 -19.11 -24.71
C GLN A 136 -13.04 -17.77 -23.98
N ARG A 137 -13.77 -17.51 -22.88
CA ARG A 137 -13.52 -16.31 -22.06
C ARG A 137 -12.18 -16.43 -21.32
N SER A 138 -11.63 -15.33 -20.80
CA SER A 138 -10.49 -15.41 -19.88
C SER A 138 -10.94 -15.85 -18.49
N GLN A 139 -10.11 -16.67 -17.84
CA GLN A 139 -10.24 -17.10 -16.45
C GLN A 139 -9.08 -16.55 -15.61
N ASP A 140 -8.29 -15.64 -16.15
CA ASP A 140 -7.11 -15.08 -15.50
C ASP A 140 -7.50 -14.24 -14.29
N LEU A 141 -6.53 -13.97 -13.42
CA LEU A 141 -6.71 -13.05 -12.31
C LEU A 141 -6.99 -11.64 -12.83
N THR A 142 -7.87 -10.93 -12.13
CA THR A 142 -8.14 -9.52 -12.42
C THR A 142 -6.91 -8.68 -12.04
N PRO A 143 -6.21 -8.06 -13.01
CA PRO A 143 -5.10 -7.16 -12.69
C PRO A 143 -5.61 -5.91 -11.97
N ILE A 144 -4.78 -5.32 -11.10
CA ILE A 144 -5.05 -3.94 -10.66
C ILE A 144 -4.85 -3.00 -11.86
N ALA A 145 -5.58 -1.88 -11.90
CA ALA A 145 -5.65 -1.04 -13.08
C ALA A 145 -4.30 -0.42 -13.45
N ARG A 146 -3.50 -0.03 -12.46
CA ARG A 146 -2.13 0.48 -12.63
C ARG A 146 -1.20 -0.14 -11.60
N LEU A 147 0.02 -0.45 -12.03
CA LEU A 147 1.14 -0.86 -11.19
C LEU A 147 2.39 -0.20 -11.77
N ALA A 148 3.16 0.46 -10.93
CA ALA A 148 4.43 1.08 -11.31
C ALA A 148 5.42 0.99 -10.15
N GLU A 149 6.70 1.08 -10.49
CA GLU A 149 7.80 1.04 -9.54
C GLU A 149 8.65 2.29 -9.73
N TYR A 150 8.95 2.98 -8.62
CA TYR A 150 9.90 4.09 -8.60
C TYR A 150 11.00 3.76 -7.60
N ARG A 151 12.23 3.52 -8.08
CA ARG A 151 13.42 3.27 -7.23
C ARG A 151 13.21 2.13 -6.22
N GLY A 152 12.52 1.05 -6.62
CA GLY A 152 12.18 -0.07 -5.75
C GLY A 152 10.86 0.08 -4.97
N PHE A 153 10.28 1.28 -4.87
CA PHE A 153 8.98 1.48 -4.25
C PHE A 153 7.86 1.16 -5.25
N ILE A 154 7.04 0.16 -4.91
CA ILE A 154 5.96 -0.32 -5.77
C ILE A 154 4.67 0.37 -5.35
N PHE A 155 4.04 1.03 -6.31
CA PHE A 155 2.75 1.67 -6.16
C PHE A 155 1.72 1.00 -7.08
N GLY A 156 0.46 1.05 -6.67
CA GLY A 156 -0.64 0.62 -7.53
C GLY A 156 -1.85 1.54 -7.44
N SER A 157 -2.72 1.48 -8.45
CA SER A 157 -4.04 2.09 -8.42
C SER A 157 -5.10 1.09 -8.90
N LEU A 158 -6.27 1.14 -8.26
CA LEU A 158 -7.47 0.43 -8.74
C LEU A 158 -8.20 1.22 -9.84
N ASN A 159 -7.84 2.49 -10.03
CA ASN A 159 -8.35 3.35 -11.07
C ASN A 159 -7.37 3.41 -12.25
N ALA A 160 -7.89 3.23 -13.47
CA ALA A 160 -7.07 3.32 -14.69
C ALA A 160 -6.79 4.78 -15.08
N ASP A 161 -7.66 5.69 -14.66
CA ASP A 161 -7.62 7.13 -14.94
C ASP A 161 -6.92 7.87 -13.79
N VAL A 162 -5.61 7.65 -13.72
CA VAL A 162 -4.68 8.35 -12.82
C VAL A 162 -3.48 8.80 -13.65
N PRO A 163 -2.79 9.89 -13.24
CA PRO A 163 -1.55 10.30 -13.90
C PRO A 163 -0.47 9.20 -13.79
N SER A 164 0.64 9.38 -14.50
CA SER A 164 1.83 8.53 -14.31
C SER A 164 2.30 8.56 -12.86
N LEU A 165 3.08 7.56 -12.44
CA LEU A 165 3.58 7.51 -11.07
C LEU A 165 4.50 8.72 -10.79
N GLU A 166 5.33 9.08 -11.76
CA GLU A 166 6.26 10.20 -11.69
C GLU A 166 5.52 11.54 -11.51
N GLU A 167 4.46 11.77 -12.28
CA GLU A 167 3.59 12.96 -12.12
C GLU A 167 2.87 12.95 -10.76
N HIS A 168 2.40 11.79 -10.30
CA HIS A 168 1.76 11.67 -9.00
C HIS A 168 2.71 11.98 -7.84
N LEU A 169 3.95 11.46 -7.90
CA LEU A 169 4.97 11.71 -6.88
C LEU A 169 5.41 13.18 -6.88
N GLY A 170 5.51 13.81 -8.06
CA GLY A 170 5.95 15.19 -8.19
C GLY A 170 7.26 15.44 -7.44
N ALA A 171 7.29 16.47 -6.58
CA ALA A 171 8.48 16.80 -5.80
C ALA A 171 8.87 15.72 -4.77
N ALA A 172 7.96 14.83 -4.38
CA ALA A 172 8.26 13.73 -3.46
C ALA A 172 9.26 12.73 -4.05
N ALA A 173 9.33 12.61 -5.39
CA ALA A 173 10.28 11.75 -6.07
C ALA A 173 11.74 12.06 -5.69
N GLY A 174 12.08 13.35 -5.59
CA GLY A 174 13.43 13.77 -5.20
C GLY A 174 13.81 13.36 -3.77
N PHE A 175 12.84 13.30 -2.85
CA PHE A 175 13.09 12.79 -1.49
C PHE A 175 13.31 11.27 -1.48
N ILE A 176 12.63 10.53 -2.35
CA ILE A 176 12.88 9.10 -2.53
C ILE A 176 14.29 8.88 -3.09
N ASP A 177 14.73 9.70 -4.05
CA ASP A 177 16.08 9.61 -4.60
C ASP A 177 17.13 9.85 -3.51
N LEU A 178 16.99 10.93 -2.73
CA LEU A 178 17.89 11.24 -1.60
C LEU A 178 17.94 10.13 -0.56
N LEU A 179 16.84 9.41 -0.33
CA LEU A 179 16.80 8.27 0.58
C LEU A 179 17.56 7.06 0.02
N VAL A 180 17.31 6.74 -1.26
CA VAL A 180 17.89 5.56 -1.92
C VAL A 180 19.39 5.75 -2.19
N ASP A 181 19.81 6.98 -2.52
CA ASP A 181 21.19 7.32 -2.87
C ASP A 181 22.15 7.39 -1.67
N GLN A 182 21.68 7.15 -0.44
CA GLN A 182 22.55 7.01 0.73
C GLN A 182 23.46 5.76 0.67
N SER A 183 23.20 4.86 -0.29
CA SER A 183 23.98 3.64 -0.51
C SER A 183 24.11 3.34 -2.00
N PRO A 184 25.28 2.91 -2.49
CA PRO A 184 25.43 2.46 -3.88
C PRO A 184 24.65 1.17 -4.18
N HIS A 185 24.18 0.47 -3.14
CA HIS A 185 23.35 -0.74 -3.25
C HIS A 185 21.85 -0.44 -3.14
N GLY A 186 21.46 0.83 -3.01
CA GLY A 186 20.08 1.25 -2.81
C GLY A 186 19.55 0.93 -1.42
N LEU A 187 18.23 0.84 -1.33
CA LEU A 187 17.47 0.60 -0.10
C LEU A 187 16.93 -0.84 -0.08
N GLU A 188 16.88 -1.45 1.10
CA GLU A 188 16.09 -2.67 1.32
C GLU A 188 15.23 -2.58 2.57
N VAL A 189 14.05 -3.20 2.49
CA VAL A 189 13.20 -3.45 3.65
C VAL A 189 13.68 -4.72 4.33
N LEU A 190 14.18 -4.59 5.57
CA LEU A 190 14.59 -5.72 6.39
C LEU A 190 13.41 -6.61 6.76
N LYS A 191 13.70 -7.89 6.99
CA LYS A 191 12.69 -8.88 7.36
C LYS A 191 12.09 -8.54 8.72
N GLY A 192 10.77 -8.57 8.79
CA GLY A 192 9.98 -8.29 9.99
C GLY A 192 8.97 -7.17 9.73
N SER A 193 7.96 -7.08 10.60
CA SER A 193 7.05 -5.95 10.67
C SER A 193 6.55 -5.82 12.11
N ALA A 194 6.19 -4.59 12.48
CA ALA A 194 5.48 -4.29 13.71
C ALA A 194 4.11 -3.73 13.31
N THR A 195 3.06 -4.52 13.55
CA THR A 195 1.68 -4.14 13.23
C THR A 195 0.89 -4.03 14.52
N TYR A 196 0.22 -2.90 14.71
CA TYR A 196 -0.64 -2.64 15.85
C TYR A 196 -1.92 -1.95 15.39
N ARG A 197 -2.99 -2.08 16.19
CA ARG A 197 -4.25 -1.39 15.92
C ARG A 197 -4.28 -0.06 16.66
N TYR A 198 -4.47 1.02 15.92
CA TYR A 198 -4.64 2.36 16.46
C TYR A 198 -6.12 2.75 16.41
N HIS A 199 -6.68 3.18 17.55
CA HIS A 199 -8.06 3.66 17.66
C HIS A 199 -8.14 5.16 17.38
N GLY A 200 -7.82 5.56 16.15
CA GLY A 200 -7.93 6.93 15.67
C GLY A 200 -7.95 7.00 14.16
N ASN A 201 -8.28 8.18 13.63
CA ASN A 201 -8.36 8.38 12.19
C ASN A 201 -6.96 8.28 11.55
N TRP A 202 -6.88 7.71 10.34
CA TRP A 202 -5.62 7.53 9.61
C TRP A 202 -4.91 8.86 9.35
N LYS A 203 -5.66 9.95 9.14
CA LYS A 203 -5.12 11.29 8.88
C LYS A 203 -4.27 11.83 10.02
N LEU A 204 -4.62 11.51 11.28
CA LEU A 204 -3.88 11.97 12.45
C LEU A 204 -2.44 11.43 12.50
N GLN A 205 -2.21 10.22 11.99
CA GLN A 205 -0.85 9.67 11.89
C GLN A 205 -0.03 10.39 10.81
N ALA A 206 -0.65 10.68 9.67
CA ALA A 206 0.00 11.41 8.58
C ALA A 206 0.35 12.85 8.99
N GLU A 207 -0.59 13.56 9.62
CA GLU A 207 -0.37 14.92 10.13
C GLU A 207 0.68 14.95 11.24
N ASN A 208 0.63 14.02 12.19
CA ASN A 208 1.62 13.96 13.27
C ASN A 208 3.05 13.71 12.75
N GLY A 209 3.20 12.94 11.67
CA GLY A 209 4.50 12.65 11.06
C GLY A 209 5.24 13.88 10.53
N ILE A 210 4.53 14.98 10.23
CA ILE A 210 5.09 16.25 9.76
C ILE A 210 4.98 17.38 10.79
N ASP A 211 4.42 17.12 11.97
CA ASP A 211 4.31 18.09 13.06
C ASP A 211 5.53 18.00 13.99
N ALA A 212 6.50 18.89 13.84
CA ALA A 212 7.65 18.94 14.75
C ALA A 212 7.29 19.52 16.14
N TYR A 213 6.17 20.24 16.27
CA TYR A 213 5.84 20.99 17.47
C TYR A 213 5.55 20.09 18.67
N HIS A 214 4.89 18.94 18.44
CA HIS A 214 4.61 17.98 19.51
C HIS A 214 5.88 17.33 20.10
N PHE A 215 7.02 17.36 19.40
CA PHE A 215 8.18 16.53 19.70
C PHE A 215 8.67 16.73 21.14
N THR A 216 8.88 17.98 21.55
CA THR A 216 9.45 18.32 22.85
C THR A 216 8.46 18.13 24.01
N THR A 217 7.16 18.05 23.75
CA THR A 217 6.13 17.83 24.78
C THR A 217 5.80 16.36 24.94
N VAL A 218 5.52 15.64 23.85
CA VAL A 218 5.12 14.23 23.89
C VAL A 218 6.31 13.32 24.17
N HIS A 219 7.49 13.67 23.67
CA HIS A 219 8.70 12.83 23.79
C HIS A 219 9.66 13.32 24.88
N GLN A 220 9.17 14.06 25.89
CA GLN A 220 10.01 14.60 26.99
C GLN A 220 10.90 13.55 27.66
N ASN A 221 10.38 12.35 27.89
CA ASN A 221 11.16 11.27 28.51
C ASN A 221 12.32 10.82 27.61
N TYR A 222 12.09 10.72 26.30
CA TYR A 222 13.13 10.38 25.33
C TYR A 222 14.21 11.45 25.29
N VAL A 223 13.81 12.73 25.19
CA VAL A 223 14.74 13.87 25.19
C VAL A 223 15.60 13.89 26.45
N LYS A 224 14.99 13.69 27.63
CA LYS A 224 15.73 13.61 28.91
C LYS A 224 16.74 12.46 28.93
N VAL A 225 16.38 11.29 28.41
CA VAL A 225 17.29 10.14 28.34
C VAL A 225 18.49 10.43 27.43
N LEU A 226 18.27 11.08 26.29
CA LEU A 226 19.37 11.47 25.39
C LEU A 226 20.31 12.48 26.06
N GLN A 227 19.76 13.51 26.72
CA GLN A 227 20.55 14.51 27.45
C GLN A 227 21.43 13.85 28.51
N GLN A 228 20.85 12.99 29.36
CA GLN A 228 21.59 12.26 30.40
C GLN A 228 22.67 11.33 29.82
N ARG A 229 22.44 10.74 28.64
CA ARG A 229 23.46 9.92 27.96
C ARG A 229 24.62 10.76 27.44
N GLY A 230 24.33 11.95 26.88
CA GLY A 230 25.35 12.91 26.46
C GLY A 230 26.21 13.35 27.64
N GLU A 231 25.59 13.84 28.72
CA GLU A 231 26.29 14.27 29.93
C GLU A 231 27.20 13.17 30.52
N ARG A 232 26.75 11.92 30.50
CA ARG A 232 27.56 10.77 30.95
C ARG A 232 28.71 10.44 30.01
N ALA A 233 28.54 10.60 28.71
CA ALA A 233 29.59 10.36 27.73
C ALA A 233 30.70 11.42 27.85
N ASP A 234 30.30 12.68 28.01
CA ASP A 234 31.21 13.82 28.23
C ASP A 234 31.97 13.65 29.55
N ALA A 235 31.29 13.29 30.63
CA ALA A 235 31.92 13.01 31.92
C ALA A 235 32.88 11.80 31.89
N GLN A 236 32.75 10.91 30.91
CA GLN A 236 33.64 9.75 30.70
C GLN A 236 34.74 10.01 29.65
N GLY A 237 34.82 11.21 29.06
CA GLY A 237 35.81 11.55 28.03
C GLY A 237 35.71 10.70 26.77
N LYS A 238 34.50 10.25 26.42
CA LYS A 238 34.23 9.41 25.24
C LYS A 238 33.78 10.20 24.00
N LEU A 239 33.68 11.51 24.15
CA LEU A 239 33.44 12.51 23.11
C LEU A 239 34.41 13.68 23.32
#